data_AF-A0A7X8N411-F1
#
_entry.id   AF-A0A7X8N411-F1
#
_cell.length_a   1.000
_cell.length_b   1.000
_cell.length_c   1.000
_cell.angle_alpha   90.00
_cell.angle_beta   90.00
_cell.angle_gamma   90.00
#
_symmetry.space_group_name_H-M   'P 1'
#
loop_
_entity.id
_entity.type
_entity.pdbx_description
1 polymer ?
#
loop_
_entity_poly.entity_id
_entity_poly.type
_entity_poly.pdbx_seq_one_letter_code
_entity_poly.pdbx_strand_id
1 'polypeptide(L)'
;MLKRLTIISLIAVILGIYAYSSKFYLPTLPIESVSKKEVVQSINEASDPIVKIANEDGYDWFITRAGPGEYREPLKEMIGDHGWEFVTQDGSGYFFEKGDEKLIVTTKMWTGNYVMVKVPQGWEE
;
A
#
# COMPACT_ATOMS: atom_id res chain seq x y z
N MET A 1 -15.91 -45.24 -1.04
CA MET A 1 -16.00 -43.95 -1.77
C MET A 1 -16.41 -42.78 -0.86
N LEU A 2 -17.46 -42.91 -0.04
CA LEU A 2 -17.95 -41.83 0.84
C LEU A 2 -16.88 -41.20 1.76
N LYS A 3 -16.03 -42.01 2.42
CA LYS A 3 -14.93 -41.52 3.27
C LYS A 3 -13.91 -40.66 2.53
N ARG A 4 -13.67 -40.95 1.24
CA ARG A 4 -12.75 -40.14 0.40
C ARG A 4 -13.40 -38.82 0.00
N LEU A 5 -14.69 -38.83 -0.32
CA LEU A 5 -15.46 -37.62 -0.63
C LEU A 5 -15.57 -36.68 0.59
N THR A 6 -15.79 -37.21 1.79
CA THR A 6 -15.79 -36.40 3.01
C THR A 6 -14.42 -35.77 3.30
N ILE A 7 -13.33 -36.50 3.07
CA ILE A 7 -11.97 -35.95 3.23
C ILE A 7 -11.70 -34.85 2.20
N ILE A 8 -12.05 -35.06 0.93
CA ILE A 8 -11.90 -34.04 -0.13
C ILE A 8 -12.71 -32.79 0.21
N SER A 9 -13.96 -32.95 0.65
CA SER A 9 -14.81 -31.84 1.07
C SER A 9 -14.19 -31.06 2.24
N LEU A 10 -13.62 -31.76 3.23
CA LEU A 10 -12.98 -31.13 4.38
C LEU A 10 -11.74 -30.32 3.94
N ILE A 11 -10.90 -30.89 3.07
CA ILE A 11 -9.73 -30.21 2.52
C ILE A 11 -10.13 -28.96 1.73
N ALA A 12 -11.18 -29.06 0.90
CA ALA A 12 -11.68 -27.92 0.13
C ALA A 12 -12.14 -26.76 1.04
N VAL A 13 -12.82 -27.08 2.16
CA VAL A 13 -13.22 -26.07 3.15
C VAL A 13 -12.00 -25.42 3.81
N ILE A 14 -11.00 -26.20 4.23
CA ILE A 14 -9.77 -25.69 4.85
C ILE A 14 -9.02 -24.76 3.88
N LEU A 15 -8.87 -25.18 2.61
CA LEU A 15 -8.24 -24.37 1.57
C LEU A 15 -9.03 -23.09 1.30
N GLY A 16 -10.36 -23.15 1.30
CA GLY A 16 -11.21 -21.97 1.16
C GLY A 16 -11.02 -20.96 2.30
N ILE A 17 -10.98 -21.44 3.56
CA ILE A 17 -10.72 -20.60 4.74
C ILE A 17 -9.33 -19.96 4.64
N TYR A 18 -8.32 -20.75 4.25
CA TYR A 18 -6.95 -20.26 4.08
C TYR A 18 -6.86 -19.18 2.99
N ALA A 19 -7.46 -19.42 1.82
CA ALA A 19 -7.47 -18.47 0.70
C ALA A 19 -8.18 -17.15 1.06
N TYR A 20 -9.26 -17.22 1.85
CA TYR A 20 -9.95 -16.03 2.34
C TYR A 20 -9.11 -15.25 3.36
N SER A 21 -8.53 -15.95 4.34
CA SER A 21 -7.72 -15.36 5.42
C SER A 21 -6.44 -14.69 4.91
N SER A 22 -5.80 -15.27 3.90
CA SER A 22 -4.61 -14.70 3.26
C SER A 22 -4.89 -13.51 2.35
N LYS A 23 -6.16 -13.11 2.19
CA LYS A 23 -6.61 -12.08 1.24
C LYS A 23 -6.21 -12.42 -0.21
N PHE A 24 -6.20 -13.70 -0.57
CA PHE A 24 -5.72 -14.17 -1.88
C PHE A 24 -6.47 -13.52 -3.07
N TYR A 25 -7.75 -13.20 -2.87
CA TYR A 25 -8.63 -12.57 -3.85
C TYR A 25 -8.28 -11.12 -4.20
N LEU A 26 -7.41 -10.45 -3.43
CA LEU A 26 -6.95 -9.10 -3.76
C LEU A 26 -5.96 -9.13 -4.93
N PRO A 27 -5.80 -8.03 -5.68
CA PRO A 27 -4.76 -7.92 -6.71
C PRO A 27 -3.34 -8.14 -6.14
N THR A 28 -2.39 -8.48 -7.00
CA THR A 28 -0.97 -8.55 -6.61
C THR A 28 -0.47 -7.20 -6.12
N LEU A 29 0.39 -7.21 -5.10
CA LEU A 29 1.06 -6.02 -4.63
C LEU A 29 2.13 -5.59 -5.65
N PRO A 30 2.48 -4.29 -5.71
CA PRO A 30 3.61 -3.81 -6.48
C PRO A 30 4.97 -4.08 -5.81
N ILE A 31 4.98 -4.80 -4.69
CA ILE A 31 6.14 -5.16 -3.86
C ILE A 31 6.02 -6.60 -3.38
N GLU A 32 7.14 -7.24 -3.06
CA GLU A 32 7.19 -8.66 -2.68
C GLU A 32 7.54 -8.91 -1.21
N SER A 33 8.14 -7.93 -0.53
CA SER A 33 8.62 -8.02 0.86
C SER A 33 7.52 -8.19 1.91
N VAL A 34 6.27 -7.86 1.59
CA VAL A 34 5.13 -7.96 2.50
C VAL A 34 3.93 -8.63 1.85
N SER A 35 3.17 -9.37 2.64
CA SER A 35 1.94 -10.01 2.17
C SER A 35 0.76 -9.03 2.12
N LYS A 36 -0.24 -9.35 1.29
CA LYS A 36 -1.52 -8.60 1.21
C LYS A 36 -2.23 -8.51 2.56
N LYS A 37 -2.10 -9.56 3.38
CA LYS A 37 -2.67 -9.59 4.72
C LYS A 37 -1.99 -8.57 5.62
N GLU A 38 -0.66 -8.54 5.63
CA GLU A 38 0.13 -7.60 6.44
C GLU A 38 -0.17 -6.16 6.04
N VAL A 39 -0.17 -5.83 4.74
CA VAL A 39 -0.52 -4.48 4.26
C VAL A 39 -1.90 -4.03 4.73
N VAL A 40 -2.92 -4.90 4.58
CA VAL A 40 -4.29 -4.60 5.01
C VAL A 40 -4.38 -4.48 6.54
N GLN A 41 -3.60 -5.28 7.27
CA GLN A 41 -3.57 -5.21 8.73
C GLN A 41 -2.94 -3.89 9.19
N SER A 42 -1.79 -3.49 8.63
CA SER A 42 -1.10 -2.24 8.98
C SER A 42 -2.00 -1.01 8.86
N ILE A 43 -2.77 -0.88 7.77
CA ILE A 43 -3.68 0.27 7.58
C ILE A 43 -4.96 0.20 8.40
N ASN A 44 -5.38 -0.98 8.85
CA ASN A 44 -6.58 -1.12 9.69
C ASN A 44 -6.30 -0.87 11.17
N GLU A 45 -5.07 -1.12 11.62
CA GLU A 45 -4.66 -0.93 13.01
C GLU A 45 -4.07 0.46 13.27
N ALA A 46 -3.64 1.17 12.24
CA ALA A 46 -3.12 2.53 12.34
C ALA A 46 -4.21 3.58 12.51
N SER A 47 -3.90 4.64 13.27
CA SER A 47 -4.68 5.87 13.30
C SER A 47 -4.34 6.82 12.14
N ASP A 48 -3.12 6.73 11.62
CA ASP A 48 -2.63 7.62 10.57
C ASP A 48 -3.24 7.29 9.20
N PRO A 49 -3.57 8.31 8.38
CA PRO A 49 -4.22 8.11 7.09
C PRO A 49 -3.28 7.47 6.05
N ILE A 50 -1.97 7.59 6.23
CA ILE A 50 -0.92 7.02 5.38
C ILE A 50 0.07 6.27 6.27
N VAL A 51 0.33 5.01 5.96
CA VAL A 51 1.11 4.10 6.81
C VAL A 51 2.25 3.49 6.01
N LYS A 52 3.47 3.55 6.53
CA LYS A 52 4.64 2.87 5.95
C LYS A 52 4.48 1.36 6.10
N ILE A 53 4.66 0.62 5.02
CA ILE A 53 4.47 -0.84 4.96
C ILE A 53 5.74 -1.60 4.59
N ALA A 54 6.65 -0.99 3.84
CA ALA A 54 7.87 -1.67 3.43
C ALA A 54 8.96 -0.68 3.02
N ASN A 55 10.18 -1.21 2.97
CA ASN A 55 11.34 -0.60 2.36
C ASN A 55 11.89 -1.62 1.34
N GLU A 56 11.77 -1.32 0.04
CA GLU A 56 12.08 -2.25 -1.04
C GLU A 56 12.59 -1.50 -2.27
N ASP A 57 13.65 -2.01 -2.90
CA ASP A 57 14.26 -1.49 -4.12
C ASP A 57 14.67 -0.01 -4.09
N GLY A 58 15.11 0.48 -2.93
CA GLY A 58 15.51 1.88 -2.75
C GLY A 58 14.34 2.85 -2.53
N TYR A 59 13.15 2.32 -2.22
CA TYR A 59 11.96 3.12 -1.94
C TYR A 59 11.34 2.76 -0.60
N ASP A 60 10.75 3.76 0.02
CA ASP A 60 9.77 3.60 1.07
C ASP A 60 8.38 3.48 0.45
N TRP A 61 7.68 2.42 0.86
CA TRP A 61 6.33 2.12 0.41
C TRP A 61 5.34 2.38 1.53
N PHE A 62 4.28 3.10 1.18
CA PHE A 62 3.18 3.41 2.08
C PHE A 62 1.85 2.96 1.49
N ILE A 63 0.85 2.83 2.34
CA ILE A 63 -0.53 2.55 1.99
C ILE A 63 -1.44 3.59 2.62
N THR A 64 -2.49 3.96 1.89
CA THR A 64 -3.56 4.83 2.39
C THR A 64 -4.93 4.27 2.05
N ARG A 65 -5.88 4.43 2.97
CA ARG A 65 -7.28 4.05 2.79
C ARG A 65 -8.06 5.26 2.26
N ALA A 66 -8.17 5.36 0.95
CA ALA A 66 -8.76 6.49 0.28
C ALA A 66 -9.36 6.09 -1.07
N GLY A 67 -10.50 6.69 -1.41
CA GLY A 67 -11.03 6.67 -2.76
C GLY A 67 -10.14 7.49 -3.72
N PRO A 68 -10.48 7.49 -5.03
CA PRO A 68 -9.76 8.28 -6.01
C PRO A 68 -9.70 9.77 -5.62
N GLY A 69 -8.50 10.27 -5.31
CA GLY A 69 -8.26 11.68 -5.04
C GLY A 69 -8.40 12.12 -3.57
N GLU A 70 -8.93 11.28 -2.68
CA GLU A 70 -9.07 11.62 -1.25
C GLU A 70 -7.72 11.61 -0.51
N TYR A 71 -6.74 10.85 -1.01
CA TYR A 71 -5.40 10.76 -0.44
C TYR A 71 -4.49 11.94 -0.76
N ARG A 72 -4.91 12.89 -1.60
CA ARG A 72 -4.02 13.92 -2.15
C ARG A 72 -3.50 14.89 -1.09
N GLU A 73 -4.38 15.39 -0.23
CA GLU A 73 -3.98 16.33 0.83
C GLU A 73 -3.19 15.61 1.93
N PRO A 74 -3.62 14.45 2.47
CA PRO A 74 -2.81 13.70 3.44
C PRO A 74 -1.41 13.34 2.90
N LEU A 75 -1.29 13.07 1.59
CA LEU A 75 0.00 12.81 0.96
C LEU A 75 0.90 14.04 0.96
N LYS A 76 0.36 15.21 0.58
CA LYS A 76 1.12 16.46 0.59
C LYS A 76 1.52 16.84 2.01
N GLU A 77 0.64 16.65 2.99
CA GLU A 77 0.91 16.87 4.41
C GLU A 77 2.04 15.96 4.89
N MET A 78 1.94 14.64 4.68
CA MET A 78 2.98 13.68 5.07
C MET A 78 4.36 14.04 4.52
N ILE A 79 4.44 14.45 3.26
CA ILE A 79 5.71 14.84 2.63
C ILE A 79 6.16 16.22 3.14
N GLY A 80 5.23 17.16 3.28
CA GLY A 80 5.48 18.53 3.74
C GLY A 80 5.92 18.65 5.20
N ASP A 81 5.49 17.72 6.06
CA ASP A 81 5.93 17.65 7.46
C ASP A 81 7.45 17.41 7.58
N HIS A 82 8.10 16.93 6.51
CA HIS A 82 9.55 16.76 6.40
C HIS A 82 10.24 17.92 5.63
N GLY A 83 9.54 19.04 5.43
CA GLY A 83 10.09 20.27 4.84
C GLY A 83 10.06 20.33 3.32
N TRP A 84 9.33 19.43 2.66
CA TRP A 84 9.17 19.41 1.21
C TRP A 84 7.97 20.26 0.76
N GLU A 85 8.19 21.16 -0.19
CA GLU A 85 7.13 22.00 -0.75
C GLU A 85 6.53 21.34 -1.99
N PHE A 86 5.20 21.19 -2.04
CA PHE A 86 4.51 20.65 -3.22
C PHE A 86 4.55 21.66 -4.37
N VAL A 87 5.04 21.22 -5.53
CA VAL A 87 5.15 22.04 -6.74
C VAL A 87 4.02 21.76 -7.72
N THR A 88 3.85 20.50 -8.12
CA THR A 88 2.86 20.11 -9.13
C THR A 88 2.56 18.62 -9.10
N GLN A 89 1.49 18.23 -9.79
CA GLN A 89 1.11 16.84 -10.03
C GLN A 89 0.99 16.61 -11.54
N ASP A 90 1.63 15.54 -12.04
CA ASP A 90 1.41 15.02 -13.40
C ASP A 90 1.10 13.53 -13.34
N GLY A 91 -0.11 13.17 -13.77
CA GLY A 91 -0.64 11.81 -13.64
C GLY A 91 -0.60 11.30 -12.19
N SER A 92 0.16 10.23 -11.96
CA SER A 92 0.39 9.65 -10.63
C SER A 92 1.62 10.20 -9.90
N GLY A 93 2.39 11.09 -10.54
CA GLY A 93 3.59 11.69 -9.97
C GLY A 93 3.28 13.01 -9.28
N TYR A 94 3.78 13.14 -8.05
CA TYR A 94 3.75 14.35 -7.23
C TYR A 94 5.17 14.87 -7.11
N PHE A 95 5.37 16.13 -7.48
CA PHE A 95 6.68 16.77 -7.49
C PHE A 95 6.78 17.70 -6.30
N PHE A 96 7.86 17.55 -5.55
CA PHE A 96 8.18 18.38 -4.40
C PHE A 96 9.61 18.91 -4.48
N GLU A 97 9.86 20.04 -3.81
CA GLU A 97 11.18 20.68 -3.73
C GLU A 97 11.54 21.02 -2.29
N LYS A 98 12.84 20.91 -1.96
CA LYS A 98 13.41 21.29 -0.65
C LYS A 98 14.75 21.97 -0.91
N GLY A 99 14.75 23.29 -1.00
CA GLY A 99 15.91 24.05 -1.50
C GLY A 99 16.21 23.71 -2.97
N ASP A 100 17.41 23.20 -3.25
CA ASP A 100 17.81 22.75 -4.59
C ASP A 100 17.47 21.28 -4.88
N GLU A 101 16.92 20.56 -3.90
CA GLU A 101 16.58 19.15 -4.01
C GLU A 101 15.18 18.93 -4.58
N LYS A 102 15.01 17.81 -5.29
CA LYS A 102 13.75 17.41 -5.94
C LYS A 102 13.34 16.02 -5.50
N LEU A 103 12.07 15.89 -5.13
CA LEU A 103 11.46 14.62 -4.77
C LEU A 103 10.27 14.33 -5.69
N ILE A 104 10.23 13.10 -6.21
CA ILE A 104 9.11 12.62 -7.00
C ILE A 104 8.46 11.46 -6.25
N VAL A 105 7.23 11.69 -5.78
CA VAL A 105 6.42 10.68 -5.12
C VAL A 105 5.40 10.12 -6.10
N THR A 106 5.31 8.80 -6.21
CA THR A 106 4.39 8.15 -7.16
C THR A 106 3.28 7.42 -6.43
N THR A 107 2.04 7.58 -6.87
CA THR A 107 0.91 6.83 -6.34
C THR A 107 0.41 5.75 -7.31
N LYS A 108 -0.14 4.66 -6.78
CA LYS A 108 -0.77 3.61 -7.58
C LYS A 108 -1.99 3.07 -6.87
N MET A 109 -3.13 3.09 -7.52
CA MET A 109 -4.33 2.43 -7.00
C MET A 109 -4.08 0.91 -6.96
N TRP A 110 -4.12 0.32 -5.77
CA TRP A 110 -4.01 -1.13 -5.60
C TRP A 110 -5.38 -1.79 -5.62
N THR A 111 -6.35 -1.16 -4.96
CA THR A 111 -7.77 -1.53 -5.04
C THR A 111 -8.60 -0.25 -5.10
N GLY A 112 -9.92 -0.33 -5.33
CA GLY A 112 -10.79 0.85 -5.33
C GLY A 112 -10.80 1.67 -4.03
N ASN A 113 -10.28 1.11 -2.93
CA ASN A 113 -10.24 1.75 -1.60
C ASN A 113 -8.82 1.89 -1.03
N TYR A 114 -7.79 1.46 -1.78
CA TYR A 114 -6.41 1.43 -1.30
C TYR A 114 -5.46 1.99 -2.36
N VAL A 115 -4.67 2.97 -1.96
CA VAL A 115 -3.65 3.57 -2.81
C VAL A 115 -2.28 3.33 -2.18
N MET A 116 -1.37 2.82 -3.00
CA MET A 116 0.04 2.64 -2.65
C MET A 116 0.78 3.91 -2.99
N VAL A 117 1.67 4.35 -2.12
CA VAL A 117 2.54 5.50 -2.31
C VAL A 117 3.98 5.00 -2.31
N LYS A 118 4.76 5.43 -3.29
CA LYS A 118 6.16 5.08 -3.48
C LYS A 118 6.99 6.35 -3.36
N VAL A 119 7.88 6.40 -2.38
CA VAL A 119 8.76 7.54 -2.09
C VAL A 119 10.22 7.07 -2.14
N PRO A 120 11.13 7.75 -2.86
CA PRO A 120 12.57 7.46 -2.77
C PRO A 120 13.06 7.48 -1.33
N GLN A 121 13.95 6.56 -0.95
CA GLN A 121 14.57 6.57 0.38
C GLN A 121 15.39 7.85 0.62
N GLY A 122 15.59 8.19 1.89
CA GLY A 122 16.35 9.38 2.30
C GLY A 122 15.56 10.69 2.21
N TRP A 123 14.26 10.63 1.94
CA TRP A 123 13.40 11.81 1.83
C TRP A 123 13.06 12.47 3.18
N GLU A 124 13.21 11.74 4.29
CA GLU A 124 12.89 12.25 5.64
C GLU A 124 14.02 13.14 6.23
N GLU A 125 15.20 13.16 5.60
CA GLU A 125 16.43 13.85 6.05
C GLU A 125 16.44 15.36 5.77
#